data_AF-A0A944DAV9-F1
#
_entry.id   AF-A0A944DAV9-F1
#
_cell.length_a   1.000
_cell.length_b   1.000
_cell.length_c   1.000
_cell.angle_alpha   90.00
_cell.angle_beta   90.00
_cell.angle_gamma   90.00
#
_symmetry.space_group_name_H-M   'P 1'
#
loop_
_entity.id
_entity.type
_entity.pdbx_description
1 polymer ?
#
loop_
_entity_poly.entity_id
_entity_poly.type
_entity_poly.pdbx_seq_one_letter_code
_entity_poly.pdbx_strand_id
1 'polypeptide(L)'
;MSNVSYYTQEGLKKLREELNHLRDIERPQASQAIAEARDKGDLSENAEYDAAKEAQGLLELKIAKLEATVAGARLIDESQLDNSKVLVLSTVKVKNTSNGMEMTYTLVAESEADLKSG
;
A
#
# COMPACT_ATOMS: atom_id res chain seq x y z
N MET A 1 -5.89 -17.92 -5.64
CA MET A 1 -7.07 -17.66 -4.79
C MET A 1 -6.90 -16.27 -4.23
N SER A 2 -7.82 -15.35 -4.54
CA SER A 2 -7.75 -13.98 -4.06
C SER A 2 -7.98 -13.98 -2.56
N ASN A 3 -6.94 -13.74 -1.75
CA ASN A 3 -7.10 -13.53 -0.32
C ASN A 3 -7.94 -12.26 -0.15
N VAL A 4 -9.14 -12.42 0.41
CA VAL A 4 -10.02 -11.30 0.72
C VAL A 4 -9.46 -10.61 1.95
N SER A 5 -9.05 -9.36 1.79
CA SER A 5 -8.54 -8.52 2.87
C SER A 5 -9.55 -7.42 3.17
N TYR A 6 -9.80 -7.20 4.46
CA TYR A 6 -10.75 -6.20 4.92
C TYR A 6 -10.00 -4.91 5.24
N TYR A 7 -10.53 -3.80 4.73
CA TYR A 7 -9.96 -2.46 4.92
C TYR A 7 -11.03 -1.50 5.40
N THR A 8 -10.61 -0.47 6.13
CA THR A 8 -11.47 0.68 6.41
C THR A 8 -11.72 1.47 5.13
N GLN A 9 -12.73 2.34 5.14
CA GLN A 9 -13.00 3.22 4.00
C GLN A 9 -11.79 4.12 3.67
N GLU A 10 -11.12 4.63 4.70
CA GLU A 10 -9.91 5.45 4.53
C GLU A 10 -8.72 4.64 4.01
N GLY A 11 -8.48 3.44 4.54
CA GLY A 11 -7.38 2.56 4.08
C GLY A 11 -7.54 2.16 2.61
N LEU A 12 -8.76 1.77 2.22
CA LEU A 12 -9.06 1.45 0.82
C LEU A 12 -8.91 2.67 -0.11
N LYS A 13 -9.30 3.85 0.36
CA LYS A 13 -9.14 5.10 -0.40
C LYS A 13 -7.66 5.39 -0.65
N LYS A 14 -6.82 5.32 0.39
CA LYS A 14 -5.37 5.52 0.27
C LYS A 14 -4.73 4.55 -0.72
N LEU A 15 -5.09 3.26 -0.67
CA LEU A 15 -4.59 2.25 -1.61
C LEU A 15 -4.97 2.58 -3.06
N ARG A 16 -6.19 3.07 -3.29
CA ARG A 16 -6.63 3.51 -4.62
C ARG A 16 -5.91 4.77 -5.08
N GLU A 17 -5.69 5.73 -4.19
CA GLU A 17 -4.95 6.95 -4.49
C GLU A 17 -3.48 6.64 -4.86
N GLU A 18 -2.82 5.75 -4.12
CA GLU A 18 -1.46 5.30 -4.46
C GLU A 18 -1.44 4.56 -5.80
N LEU A 19 -2.40 3.67 -6.06
CA LEU A 19 -2.50 2.97 -7.34
C LEU A 19 -2.67 3.95 -8.51
N ASN A 20 -3.53 4.95 -8.37
CA ASN A 20 -3.74 5.97 -9.41
C ASN A 20 -2.48 6.80 -9.62
N HIS A 21 -1.79 7.20 -8.54
CA HIS A 21 -0.54 7.94 -8.65
C HIS A 21 0.53 7.15 -9.43
N LEU A 22 0.70 5.86 -9.13
CA LEU A 22 1.66 5.01 -9.83
C LEU A 22 1.31 4.86 -11.32
N ARG A 23 0.01 4.80 -11.66
CA ARG A 23 -0.47 4.62 -13.04
C ARG A 23 -0.44 5.89 -13.86
N ASP A 24 -0.84 7.01 -13.27
CA ASP A 24 -1.10 8.26 -14.00
C ASP A 24 0.11 9.20 -13.99
N ILE A 25 1.01 9.06 -13.02
CA ILE A 25 2.21 9.90 -12.88
C ILE A 25 3.48 9.09 -13.15
N GLU A 26 3.73 8.06 -12.35
CA GLU A 26 5.03 7.36 -12.36
C GLU A 26 5.23 6.52 -13.63
N ARG A 27 4.18 5.83 -14.11
CA ARG A 27 4.26 5.01 -15.32
C ARG A 27 4.56 5.85 -16.58
N PRO A 28 3.90 7.00 -16.82
CA PRO A 28 4.31 7.93 -17.88
C PRO A 28 5.74 8.46 -17.70
N GLN A 29 6.14 8.82 -16.48
CA GLN A 29 7.50 9.31 -16.20
C GLN A 29 8.57 8.25 -16.50
N ALA A 30 8.33 6.99 -16.14
CA ALA A 30 9.23 5.89 -16.46
C ALA A 30 9.36 5.69 -17.98
N SER A 31 8.25 5.80 -18.72
CA SER A 31 8.29 5.75 -20.19
C SER A 31 9.07 6.91 -20.80
N GLN A 32 8.97 8.10 -20.20
CA GLN A 32 9.70 9.28 -20.67
C GLN A 32 11.20 9.17 -20.38
N ALA A 33 11.57 8.70 -19.18
CA ALA A 33 12.96 8.44 -18.82
C ALA A 33 13.64 7.42 -19.77
N ILE A 34 12.92 6.37 -20.18
CA ILE A 34 13.41 5.42 -21.18
C ILE A 34 13.60 6.09 -22.55
N ALA A 35 12.66 6.95 -22.97
CA ALA A 35 12.78 7.67 -24.23
C ALA A 35 13.98 8.63 -24.23
N GLU A 36 14.18 9.37 -23.14
CA GLU A 36 15.32 10.27 -22.96
C GLU A 36 16.66 9.51 -22.94
N ALA A 37 16.72 8.37 -22.24
CA ALA A 37 17.90 7.52 -22.24
C ALA A 37 18.18 6.95 -23.64
N ARG A 38 17.14 6.64 -24.42
CA ARG A 38 17.28 6.11 -25.78
C ARG A 38 17.85 7.15 -26.75
N ASP A 39 17.46 8.40 -26.62
CA ASP A 39 17.89 9.49 -27.50
C ASP A 39 19.37 9.87 -27.31
N LYS A 40 20.02 9.40 -26.22
CA LYS A 40 21.47 9.54 -25.99
C LYS A 40 22.34 8.66 -26.92
N GLY A 41 21.74 7.87 -27.82
CA GLY A 41 22.35 7.44 -29.07
C GLY A 41 23.22 6.17 -29.04
N ASP A 42 23.93 5.87 -27.95
CA ASP A 42 24.74 4.64 -27.86
C ASP A 42 24.12 3.62 -26.89
N LEU A 43 23.19 2.82 -27.39
CA LEU A 43 22.36 1.90 -26.60
C LEU A 43 23.13 0.68 -26.07
N SER A 44 24.27 0.33 -26.66
CA SER A 44 25.03 -0.87 -26.31
C SER A 44 25.81 -0.77 -25.00
N GLU A 45 26.11 0.44 -24.53
CA GLU A 45 26.81 0.71 -23.27
C GLU A 45 26.01 1.60 -22.32
N ASN A 46 24.73 1.86 -22.63
CA ASN A 46 23.91 2.80 -21.89
C ASN A 46 23.31 2.16 -20.64
N ALA A 47 24.10 2.15 -19.56
CA ALA A 47 23.66 1.74 -18.24
C ALA A 47 22.42 2.51 -17.75
N GLU A 48 22.19 3.76 -18.20
CA GLU A 48 20.99 4.53 -17.86
C GLU A 48 19.73 3.94 -18.54
N TYR A 49 19.85 3.43 -19.77
CA TYR A 49 18.74 2.79 -20.48
C TYR A 49 18.36 1.45 -19.83
N ASP A 50 19.34 0.61 -19.52
CA ASP A 50 19.10 -0.66 -18.85
C ASP A 50 18.48 -0.45 -17.46
N ALA A 51 19.03 0.49 -16.68
CA ALA A 51 18.47 0.84 -15.37
C ALA A 51 17.04 1.38 -15.47
N ALA A 52 16.73 2.21 -16.47
CA ALA A 52 15.38 2.73 -16.69
C ALA A 52 14.39 1.61 -17.06
N LYS A 53 14.82 0.61 -17.84
CA LYS A 53 14.02 -0.58 -18.19
C LYS A 53 13.77 -1.47 -16.98
N GLU A 54 14.76 -1.70 -16.14
CA GLU A 54 14.58 -2.43 -14.89
C GLU A 54 13.64 -1.68 -13.94
N ALA A 55 13.81 -0.37 -13.76
CA ALA A 55 12.94 0.45 -12.94
C ALA A 55 11.48 0.40 -13.42
N GLN A 56 11.24 0.47 -14.74
CA GLN A 56 9.91 0.25 -15.32
C GLN A 56 9.35 -1.13 -14.96
N GLY A 57 10.16 -2.20 -15.06
CA GLY A 57 9.72 -3.55 -14.71
C GLY A 57 9.32 -3.68 -13.23
N LEU A 58 10.08 -3.08 -12.33
CA LEU A 58 9.76 -3.04 -10.90
C LEU A 58 8.49 -2.23 -10.62
N LEU A 59 8.30 -1.11 -11.31
CA LEU A 59 7.09 -0.29 -11.21
C LEU A 59 5.85 -1.09 -11.65
N GLU A 60 5.92 -1.81 -12.77
CA GLU A 60 4.82 -2.65 -13.26
C GLU A 60 4.49 -3.79 -12.28
N LEU A 61 5.50 -4.43 -11.68
CA LEU A 61 5.31 -5.41 -10.62
C LEU A 61 4.61 -4.81 -9.40
N LYS A 62 4.99 -3.60 -8.99
CA LYS A 62 4.36 -2.89 -7.88
C LYS A 62 2.89 -2.58 -8.18
N ILE A 63 2.60 -2.07 -9.38
CA ILE A 63 1.22 -1.79 -9.83
C ILE A 63 0.39 -3.06 -9.83
N ALA A 64 0.87 -4.16 -10.42
CA ALA A 64 0.15 -5.42 -10.48
C ALA A 64 -0.19 -5.98 -9.08
N LYS A 65 0.76 -5.88 -8.14
CA LYS A 65 0.54 -6.31 -6.75
C LYS A 65 -0.53 -5.44 -6.05
N LEU A 66 -0.49 -4.12 -6.25
CA LEU A 66 -1.47 -3.19 -5.70
C LEU A 66 -2.86 -3.41 -6.33
N GLU A 67 -2.95 -3.62 -7.64
CA GLU A 67 -4.21 -3.95 -8.32
C GLU A 67 -4.81 -5.25 -7.77
N ALA A 68 -4.00 -6.28 -7.56
CA ALA A 68 -4.45 -7.53 -6.94
C ALA A 68 -4.96 -7.31 -5.50
N THR A 69 -4.27 -6.48 -4.73
CA THR A 69 -4.67 -6.12 -3.35
C THR A 69 -6.00 -5.38 -3.35
N VAL A 70 -6.14 -4.34 -4.19
CA VAL A 70 -7.36 -3.54 -4.29
C VAL A 70 -8.53 -4.36 -4.84
N ALA A 71 -8.28 -5.32 -5.75
CA ALA A 71 -9.31 -6.22 -6.26
C ALA A 71 -9.81 -7.21 -5.20
N GLY A 72 -8.94 -7.66 -4.29
CA GLY A 72 -9.30 -8.50 -3.15
C GLY A 72 -9.85 -7.72 -1.95
N ALA A 73 -9.78 -6.40 -1.97
CA ALA A 73 -10.16 -5.57 -0.85
C ALA A 73 -11.68 -5.48 -0.68
N ARG A 74 -12.15 -5.67 0.55
CA ARG A 74 -13.54 -5.45 0.96
C ARG A 74 -13.59 -4.38 2.05
N LEU A 75 -14.60 -3.53 1.98
CA LEU A 75 -14.87 -2.57 3.05
C LEU A 75 -15.39 -3.32 4.27
N ILE A 76 -14.76 -3.11 5.43
CA ILE A 76 -15.38 -3.44 6.71
C ILE A 76 -16.33 -2.29 7.07
N ASP A 77 -17.54 -2.62 7.49
CA ASP A 77 -18.44 -1.65 8.10
C ASP A 77 -18.24 -1.72 9.61
N GLU A 78 -17.61 -0.69 10.17
CA GLU A 78 -17.28 -0.63 11.60
C GLU A 78 -18.54 -0.66 12.48
N SER A 79 -19.71 -0.27 11.95
CA SER A 79 -20.99 -0.31 12.68
C SER A 79 -21.53 -1.73 12.88
N GLN A 80 -21.02 -2.70 12.10
CA GLN A 80 -21.40 -4.12 12.19
C GLN A 80 -20.42 -4.93 13.04
N LEU A 81 -19.34 -4.32 13.56
CA LEU A 81 -18.38 -5.01 14.40
C LEU A 81 -18.98 -5.23 15.80
N ASP A 82 -19.05 -6.51 16.21
CA ASP A 82 -19.44 -6.89 17.57
C ASP A 82 -18.34 -6.45 18.56
N ASN A 83 -18.58 -5.34 19.26
CA ASN A 83 -17.67 -4.77 20.26
C ASN A 83 -17.50 -5.64 21.52
N SER A 84 -18.23 -6.76 21.63
CA SER A 84 -18.07 -7.74 22.71
C SER A 84 -16.87 -8.67 22.49
N LYS A 85 -16.31 -8.68 21.27
CA LYS A 85 -15.15 -9.50 20.89
C LYS A 85 -14.11 -8.61 20.22
N VAL A 86 -12.84 -8.86 20.53
CA VAL A 86 -11.74 -8.17 19.85
C VAL A 86 -11.54 -8.82 18.48
N LEU A 87 -11.85 -8.08 17.43
CA LEU A 87 -11.75 -8.48 16.03
C LEU A 87 -10.71 -7.61 15.31
N VAL A 88 -10.38 -7.98 14.05
CA VAL A 88 -9.61 -7.10 13.16
C VAL A 88 -10.36 -5.78 13.02
N LEU A 89 -9.65 -4.66 13.17
CA LEU A 89 -10.11 -3.26 13.24
C LEU A 89 -10.79 -2.85 14.55
N SER A 90 -10.79 -3.70 15.58
CA SER A 90 -11.23 -3.26 16.92
C SER A 90 -10.23 -2.30 17.55
N THR A 91 -10.72 -1.17 18.07
CA THR A 91 -9.96 -0.30 18.96
C THR A 91 -10.14 -0.77 20.41
N VAL A 92 -9.03 -1.16 21.05
CA VAL A 92 -9.00 -1.65 22.43
C VAL A 92 -8.25 -0.66 23.32
N LYS A 93 -8.80 -0.40 24.51
CA LYS A 93 -8.08 0.27 25.59
C LYS A 93 -7.39 -0.78 26.46
N VAL A 94 -6.07 -0.67 26.56
CA VAL A 94 -5.26 -1.49 27.44
C VAL A 94 -4.83 -0.64 28.62
N LYS A 95 -5.15 -1.08 29.84
CA LYS A 95 -4.67 -0.46 31.06
C LYS A 95 -3.55 -1.28 31.66
N ASN A 96 -2.39 -0.67 31.84
CA ASN A 96 -1.30 -1.28 32.58
C ASN A 96 -1.63 -1.23 34.08
N THR A 97 -1.80 -2.40 34.70
CA THR A 97 -2.19 -2.53 36.10
C THR A 97 -1.07 -2.15 37.08
N SER A 98 0.18 -2.09 36.63
CA SER A 98 1.34 -1.77 37.47
C SER A 98 1.59 -0.28 37.63
N ASN A 99 1.27 0.53 36.62
CA ASN A 99 1.50 1.98 36.65
C ASN A 99 0.24 2.83 36.35
N GLY A 100 -0.89 2.18 36.05
CA GLY A 100 -2.17 2.84 35.78
C GLY A 100 -2.28 3.50 34.41
N MET A 101 -1.24 3.42 33.55
CA MET A 101 -1.28 4.03 32.22
C MET A 101 -2.31 3.34 31.33
N GLU A 102 -3.12 4.13 30.64
CA GLU A 102 -4.06 3.67 29.62
C GLU A 102 -3.51 3.96 28.23
N MET A 103 -3.47 2.94 27.37
CA MET A 103 -3.02 3.02 25.99
C MET A 103 -4.15 2.53 25.09
N THR A 104 -4.34 3.20 23.95
CA THR A 104 -5.41 2.85 23.00
C THR A 104 -4.77 2.29 21.74
N TYR A 105 -5.11 1.06 21.38
CA TYR A 105 -4.56 0.38 20.21
C TYR A 105 -5.69 0.02 19.24
N THR A 106 -5.44 0.15 17.94
CA THR A 106 -6.34 -0.35 16.91
C THR A 106 -5.69 -1.57 16.26
N LEU A 107 -6.40 -2.70 16.26
CA LEU A 107 -5.92 -3.91 15.60
C LEU A 107 -6.03 -3.74 14.08
N VAL A 108 -4.92 -3.52 13.40
CA VAL A 108 -4.88 -3.40 11.93
C VAL A 108 -4.19 -4.62 11.31
N ALA A 109 -4.37 -4.83 10.00
CA ALA A 109 -3.57 -5.82 9.29
C ALA A 109 -2.08 -5.44 9.35
N GLU A 110 -1.17 -6.41 9.26
CA GLU A 110 0.29 -6.15 9.29
C GLU A 110 0.72 -5.09 8.26
N SER A 111 0.06 -5.06 7.10
CA SER A 111 0.28 -4.07 6.04
C SER A 111 -0.06 -2.62 6.40
N GLU A 112 -0.83 -2.40 7.46
CA GLU A 112 -1.30 -1.08 7.92
C GLU A 112 -0.80 -0.72 9.32
N ALA A 113 0.09 -1.55 9.90
CA ALA A 113 0.60 -1.34 11.25
C ALA A 113 1.52 -0.11 11.31
N ASP A 114 1.09 0.92 12.04
CA ASP A 114 1.91 2.08 12.37
C ASP A 114 2.11 2.20 13.89
N LEU A 115 3.30 1.78 14.35
CA LEU A 115 3.69 1.80 15.76
C LEU A 115 3.97 3.21 16.30
N LYS A 116 4.05 4.23 15.44
CA LYS A 116 4.30 5.62 15.85
C LYS A 116 3.01 6.38 16.16
N SER A 117 1.89 5.90 15.65
CA SER A 117 0.57 6.52 15.78
C SER A 117 -0.20 6.07 17.04
N GLY A 118 0.38 5.16 17.85
CA GLY A 118 -0.24 4.59 19.06
C GLY A 118 0.69 4.65 20.27
#